data_AF-A0A9X5MRK8-F1
#
_entry.id   AF-A0A9X5MRK8-F1
#
_cell.length_a   1.000
_cell.length_b   1.000
_cell.length_c   1.000
_cell.angle_alpha   90.00
_cell.angle_beta   90.00
_cell.angle_gamma   90.00
#
_symmetry.space_group_name_H-M   'P 1'
#
loop_
_entity.id
_entity.type
_entity.pdbx_description
1 polymer ?
#
loop_
_entity_poly.entity_id
_entity_poly.type
_entity_poly.pdbx_seq_one_letter_code
_entity_poly.pdbx_strand_id
1 'polypeptide(L)' 'MIDNVNNPLHYASGDIECIDAIKASMTKEAFLGYLKGNIQKYVWRYEKKINPVEDLKKARWYMSRLVEEVEAGK' A
#
# COMPACT_ATOMS: atom_id res chain seq x y z
N MET A 1 -7.50 30.80 10.12
CA MET A 1 -8.00 29.43 10.38
C MET A 1 -7.08 28.47 9.65
N ILE A 2 -6.49 27.51 10.35
CA ILE A 2 -5.62 26.50 9.75
C ILE A 2 -6.52 25.38 9.21
N ASP A 3 -6.47 25.17 7.90
CA ASP A 3 -7.18 24.10 7.21
C ASP A 3 -6.35 22.80 7.31
N ASN A 4 -6.66 21.99 8.32
CA ASN A 4 -6.03 20.69 8.54
C ASN A 4 -6.44 19.61 7.51
N VAL A 5 -7.35 19.93 6.57
CA VAL A 5 -7.83 19.02 5.54
C VAL A 5 -7.01 19.18 4.26
N ASN A 6 -6.62 20.41 3.92
CA ASN A 6 -5.85 20.70 2.70
C ASN A 6 -4.34 20.91 2.93
N ASN A 7 -3.88 21.12 4.17
CA ASN A 7 -2.45 21.20 4.50
C ASN A 7 -2.17 20.74 5.94
N PRO A 8 -2.24 19.43 6.24
CA PRO A 8 -1.74 18.92 7.50
C PRO A 8 -0.21 19.10 7.54
N LEU A 9 0.27 19.94 8.47
CA LEU A 9 1.70 20.14 8.82
C LEU A 9 2.39 18.88 9.40
N HIS A 10 1.71 17.74 9.37
CA HIS A 10 2.10 16.50 10.03
C HIS A 10 2.19 15.32 9.05
N TYR A 11 3.03 15.46 8.03
CA TYR A 11 3.84 14.32 7.59
C TYR A 11 5.29 14.72 7.79
N ALA A 12 5.66 14.65 9.06
CA ALA A 12 7.01 14.82 9.54
C ALA A 12 7.97 13.99 8.67
N SER A 13 8.85 14.71 7.99
CA SER A 13 10.29 14.45 7.95
C SER A 13 10.74 13.27 8.83
N GLY A 14 10.71 12.06 8.27
CA GLY A 14 11.27 10.86 8.87
C GLY A 14 11.54 9.81 7.79
N ASP A 15 12.61 9.05 7.94
CA ASP A 15 13.09 8.01 7.00
C ASP A 15 12.17 6.78 6.92
N ILE A 16 10.92 6.89 7.37
CA ILE A 16 9.99 5.77 7.46
C ILE A 16 8.99 5.84 6.32
N GLU A 17 9.00 4.83 5.47
CA GLU A 17 8.03 4.70 4.38
C GLU A 17 6.61 4.51 4.94
N CYS A 18 5.62 5.11 4.29
CA CYS A 18 4.21 5.03 4.72
C CYS A 18 3.72 3.59 4.88
N ILE A 19 4.20 2.66 4.04
CA ILE A 19 3.84 1.24 4.15
C ILE A 19 4.39 0.59 5.42
N ASP A 20 5.54 1.04 5.92
CA ASP A 20 6.14 0.50 7.15
C ASP A 20 5.36 1.00 8.37
N ALA A 21 4.91 2.26 8.34
CA ALA A 21 3.99 2.78 9.36
C ALA A 21 2.65 2.01 9.38
N ILE A 22 2.08 1.72 8.20
CA ILE A 22 0.87 0.88 8.05
C ILE A 22 1.12 -0.53 8.60
N LYS A 23 2.25 -1.16 8.26
CA LYS A 23 2.61 -2.50 8.76
C LYS A 23 2.69 -2.50 10.28
N ALA A 24 3.34 -1.50 10.88
CA ALA A 24 3.50 -1.38 12.32
C ALA A 24 2.17 -1.12 13.06
N SER A 25 1.16 -0.57 12.38
CA SER A 25 -0.14 -0.24 12.97
C SER A 25 -1.15 -1.39 12.97
N MET A 26 -0.80 -2.58 12.50
CA MET A 26 -1.75 -3.70 12.37
C MET A 26 -1.12 -5.07 12.64
N THR A 27 -1.96 -6.08 12.88
CA THR A 27 -1.48 -7.46 13.00
C THR A 27 -0.90 -7.96 11.68
N LYS A 28 -0.05 -9.00 11.73
CA LYS A 28 0.48 -9.62 10.51
C LYS A 28 -0.64 -10.04 9.56
N GLU A 29 -1.69 -10.69 10.06
CA GLU A 29 -2.83 -11.12 9.25
C GLU A 29 -3.54 -9.93 8.58
N ALA A 30 -3.77 -8.85 9.31
CA ALA A 30 -4.36 -7.63 8.77
C ALA A 30 -3.48 -7.00 7.67
N PHE A 31 -2.16 -7.00 7.85
CA PHE A 31 -1.24 -6.48 6.82
C PHE A 31 -1.23 -7.33 5.56
N LEU A 32 -1.19 -8.66 5.69
CA LEU A 32 -1.32 -9.57 4.55
C LEU A 32 -2.67 -9.35 3.82
N GLY A 33 -3.75 -9.14 4.58
CA GLY A 33 -5.06 -8.78 4.06
C GLY A 33 -5.06 -7.45 3.30
N TYR A 34 -4.39 -6.42 3.83
CA TYR A 34 -4.21 -5.13 3.17
C TYR A 34 -3.45 -5.25 1.84
N LEU A 35 -2.35 -6.00 1.80
CA LEU A 35 -1.59 -6.25 0.57
C LEU A 35 -2.48 -6.98 -0.46
N LYS A 36 -3.17 -8.05 -0.05
CA LYS A 36 -4.10 -8.81 -0.89
C LYS A 36 -5.21 -7.95 -1.47
N GLY A 37 -5.83 -7.10 -0.65
CA GLY A 37 -6.87 -6.17 -1.09
C GLY A 37 -6.36 -5.14 -2.11
N ASN A 38 -5.14 -4.64 -1.93
CA ASN A 38 -4.52 -3.74 -2.91
C ASN A 38 -4.27 -4.45 -4.25
N ILE A 39 -3.74 -5.68 -4.24
CA ILE A 39 -3.55 -6.47 -5.47
C ILE A 39 -4.88 -6.59 -6.22
N GLN A 40 -5.94 -7.03 -5.54
CA GLN A 40 -7.29 -7.15 -6.12
C GLN A 40 -7.80 -5.81 -6.66
N LYS A 41 -7.65 -4.72 -5.90
CA LYS A 41 -8.06 -3.37 -6.31
C LYS A 41 -7.37 -2.92 -7.61
N TYR A 42 -6.08 -3.21 -7.78
CA TYR A 42 -5.34 -2.82 -8.98
C TYR A 42 -5.66 -3.73 -10.17
N VAL A 43 -5.79 -5.04 -9.95
CA VAL A 43 -6.21 -6.01 -10.99
C VAL A 43 -7.67 -5.78 -11.42
N TRP A 44 -8.55 -5.30 -10.56
CA TRP A 44 -9.93 -4.98 -10.94
C TRP A 44 -10.04 -3.71 -11.79
N ARG A 45 -9.19 -2.70 -11.52
CA ARG A 45 -9.34 -1.36 -12.11
C ARG A 45 -8.65 -1.19 -13.45
N TYR A 46 -7.61 -1.98 -13.77
CA TYR A 46 -6.74 -1.67 -14.90
C TYR A 46 -7.50 -1.63 -16.24
N GLU A 47 -8.48 -2.49 -16.46
CA GLU A 47 -9.26 -2.54 -17.71
C GLU A 47 -10.01 -1.25 -18.02
N LYS A 48 -10.28 -0.43 -16.99
CA LYS A 48 -11.03 0.83 -17.10
C LYS A 48 -10.14 2.07 -17.12
N LYS A 49 -8.81 1.92 -17.19
CA LYS A 49 -7.85 3.03 -17.13
C LYS A 49 -7.25 3.33 -18.50
N ILE A 50 -6.98 4.61 -18.74
CA ILE A 50 -6.24 5.09 -19.92
C ILE A 50 -4.82 4.48 -19.93
N ASN A 51 -4.21 4.27 -18.75
CA ASN A 51 -2.93 3.61 -18.60
C ASN A 51 -3.05 2.33 -17.74
N PRO A 52 -3.47 1.19 -18.31
CA PRO A 52 -3.68 -0.07 -17.56
C PRO A 52 -2.39 -0.61 -16.94
N VAL A 53 -1.25 -0.40 -17.61
CA VAL A 53 0.05 -0.95 -17.19
C VAL A 53 0.50 -0.40 -15.85
N GLU A 54 0.16 0.84 -15.52
CA GLU A 54 0.50 1.44 -14.23
C GLU A 54 -0.18 0.71 -13.06
N ASP A 55 -1.46 0.39 -13.18
CA ASP A 55 -2.17 -0.38 -12.16
C ASP A 55 -1.61 -1.81 -12.06
N LEU A 56 -1.27 -2.46 -13.18
CA LEU A 56 -0.61 -3.77 -13.15
C LEU A 56 0.77 -3.73 -12.48
N LYS A 57 1.55 -2.67 -12.69
CA LYS A 57 2.83 -2.46 -11.99
C LYS A 57 2.63 -2.29 -10.48
N LYS A 58 1.58 -1.56 -10.05
CA LYS A 58 1.22 -1.43 -8.63
C LYS A 58 0.80 -2.79 -8.06
N ALA A 59 -0.04 -3.55 -8.77
CA ALA A 59 -0.42 -4.90 -8.35
C ALA A 59 0.81 -5.80 -8.15
N ARG A 60 1.77 -5.77 -9.09
CA ARG A 60 3.04 -6.52 -8.99
C ARG A 60 3.85 -6.09 -7.76
N TRP A 61 3.95 -4.79 -7.49
CA TRP A 61 4.66 -4.30 -6.31
C TRP A 61 4.06 -4.84 -5.00
N TYR A 62 2.72 -4.77 -4.85
CA TYR A 62 2.04 -5.35 -3.69
C TYR A 62 2.17 -6.87 -3.61
N MET A 63 2.22 -7.58 -4.75
CA MET A 63 2.47 -9.01 -4.79
C MET A 63 3.87 -9.37 -4.32
N SER A 64 4.91 -8.67 -4.78
CA SER A 64 6.29 -8.87 -4.31
C SER A 64 6.40 -8.69 -2.80
N ARG A 65 5.80 -7.61 -2.26
CA ARG A 65 5.74 -7.40 -0.81
C ARG A 65 5.01 -8.52 -0.07
N LEU A 66 3.88 -9.00 -0.61
CA LEU A 66 3.14 -10.08 0.02
C LEU A 66 3.97 -11.38 0.09
N VAL A 67 4.72 -11.69 -0.97
CA VAL A 67 5.66 -12.83 -0.97
C VAL A 67 6.72 -12.65 0.11
N GLU A 68 7.38 -11.49 0.17
CA GLU A 68 8.40 -11.17 1.19
C GLU A 68 7.87 -11.39 2.61
N GLU A 69 6.66 -10.90 2.94
CA GLU A 69 6.06 -11.03 4.29
C GLU A 69 5.68 -12.47 4.66
N VAL A 70 5.32 -13.29 3.67
CA VAL A 70 5.00 -14.70 3.86
C VAL A 70 6.28 -15.52 4.04
N GLU A 71 7.32 -15.23 3.28
CA GLU A 71 8.64 -15.87 3.42
C GLU A 71 9.31 -15.51 4.74
N ALA A 72 9.27 -14.24 5.15
CA ALA A 72 9.94 -13.75 6.37
C ALA A 72 9.33 -14.26 7.70
N GLY A 73 8.19 -14.94 7.66
CA GLY A 73 7.66 -15.61 8.86
C GLY A 73 7.41 -17.09 8.70
N LYS A 74 8.17 -17.74 7.81
CA LYS A 74 8.55 -19.14 7.96
C LYS A 74 9.77 -19.22 8.87
#